data_AF-A0A819ZTK5-F1
#
_entry.id   AF-A0A819ZTK5-F1
#
_cell.length_a   1.000
_cell.length_b   1.000
_cell.length_c   1.000
_cell.angle_alpha   90.00
_cell.angle_beta   90.00
_cell.angle_gamma   90.00
#
_symmetry.space_group_name_H-M   'P 1'
#
loop_
_entity.id
_entity.type
_entity.pdbx_description
1 polymer ?
#
loop_
_entity_poly.entity_id
_entity_poly.type
_entity_poly.pdbx_seq_one_letter_code
_entity_poly.pdbx_strand_id
1 'polypeptide(L)'
;MFKQRLFLIVSFLVVCLAVIIGVLDSMKTRFYIFDPEKLHKLVQQALIANGHLNITDGKLIPIIQESPNTIRPVIDYITVELQKTIDKRYLTDKEEWIFNNAGGAMGAMFIIHASLTEYLIIFGTPLGTEGHTGLHTADDYFHILYGEQWAFSA
;
A
#
# COMPACT_ATOMS: atom_id res chain seq x y z
N MET A 1 7.86 26.35 47.09
CA MET A 1 6.76 26.93 46.28
C MET A 1 7.05 27.01 44.78
N PHE A 2 8.16 27.61 44.32
CA PHE A 2 8.49 27.71 42.87
C PHE A 2 8.61 26.35 42.17
N LYS A 3 9.36 25.39 42.74
CA LYS A 3 9.53 24.04 42.17
C LYS A 3 8.22 23.26 42.00
N GLN A 4 7.28 23.39 42.95
CA GLN A 4 5.97 22.74 42.88
C GLN A 4 5.09 23.34 41.78
N ARG A 5 5.10 24.68 41.62
CA ARG A 5 4.38 25.36 40.53
C ARG A 5 4.96 24.99 39.17
N LEU A 6 6.28 24.94 39.05
CA LEU A 6 6.96 24.51 37.82
C LEU A 6 6.60 23.06 37.45
N PHE A 7 6.62 22.15 38.43
CA PHE A 7 6.25 20.75 38.22
C PHE A 7 4.81 20.58 37.73
N LEU A 8 3.86 21.33 38.32
CA LEU A 8 2.45 21.31 37.90
C LEU A 8 2.27 21.84 36.48
N ILE A 9 2.96 22.93 36.11
CA ILE A 9 2.91 23.50 34.76
C ILE A 9 3.46 22.50 33.74
N VAL A 10 4.63 21.91 34.00
CA VAL A 10 5.24 20.92 33.08
C VAL A 10 4.34 19.69 32.94
N SER A 11 3.81 19.16 34.05
CA SER A 11 2.91 18.00 34.01
C SER A 11 1.64 18.30 33.21
N PHE A 12 1.05 19.48 33.40
CA PHE A 12 -0.09 19.92 32.62
C PHE A 12 0.24 20.04 31.13
N LEU A 13 1.39 20.63 30.77
CA LEU A 13 1.82 20.73 29.37
C LEU A 13 2.03 19.36 28.73
N VAL A 14 2.62 18.40 29.44
CA VAL A 14 2.80 17.02 28.94
C VAL A 14 1.45 16.35 28.70
N VAL A 15 0.50 16.48 29.63
CA VAL A 15 -0.84 15.91 29.46
C VAL A 15 -1.56 16.58 28.28
N CYS A 16 -1.53 17.91 28.18
CA CYS A 16 -2.12 18.62 27.04
C CYS A 16 -1.51 18.19 25.72
N LEU A 17 -0.18 18.06 25.64
CA LEU A 17 0.50 17.59 24.44
C LEU A 17 0.08 16.16 24.08
N ALA A 18 0.01 15.25 25.06
CA ALA A 18 -0.43 13.88 24.83
C ALA A 18 -1.88 13.81 24.32
N VAL A 19 -2.79 14.64 24.86
CA VAL A 19 -4.17 14.74 24.36
C VAL A 19 -4.19 15.28 22.93
N ILE A 20 -3.43 16.33 22.63
CA ILE A 20 -3.33 16.89 21.28
C ILE A 20 -2.83 15.84 20.29
N ILE A 21 -1.75 15.13 20.64
CA ILE A 21 -1.21 14.04 19.81
C ILE A 21 -2.27 12.96 19.60
N GLY A 22 -2.96 12.51 20.65
CA GLY A 22 -4.03 11.49 20.54
C GLY A 22 -5.19 11.94 19.65
N VAL A 23 -5.60 13.21 19.72
CA VAL A 23 -6.64 13.76 18.84
C VAL A 23 -6.16 13.82 17.38
N LEU A 24 -4.94 14.32 17.15
CA LEU A 24 -4.36 14.36 15.80
C LEU A 24 -4.22 12.96 15.22
N ASP A 25 -3.84 11.99 16.05
CA ASP A 25 -3.75 10.57 15.68
C ASP A 25 -5.10 10.02 15.21
N SER A 26 -6.17 10.30 15.97
CA SER A 26 -7.53 9.88 15.59
C SER A 26 -8.03 10.46 14.27
N MET A 27 -7.41 11.54 13.77
CA MET A 27 -7.79 12.20 12.52
C MET A 27 -6.95 11.78 11.32
N LYS A 28 -5.88 10.98 11.50
CA LYS A 28 -4.97 10.55 10.42
C LYS A 28 -5.71 9.96 9.23
N THR A 29 -6.68 9.09 9.48
CA THR A 29 -7.44 8.36 8.45
C THR A 29 -8.26 9.28 7.54
N ARG A 30 -8.56 10.51 7.96
CA ARG A 30 -9.27 11.50 7.14
C ARG A 30 -8.40 12.11 6.06
N PHE A 31 -7.08 11.99 6.18
CA PHE A 31 -6.11 12.54 5.25
C PHE A 31 -5.59 11.50 4.26
N TYR A 32 -5.95 10.23 4.47
CA TYR A 32 -5.57 9.17 3.55
C TYR A 32 -6.33 9.27 2.25
N ILE A 33 -5.59 9.14 1.16
CA ILE A 33 -6.13 9.14 -0.21
C ILE A 33 -6.67 7.75 -0.53
N PHE A 34 -5.99 6.71 -0.05
CA PHE A 34 -6.29 5.33 -0.40
C PHE A 34 -6.92 4.59 0.78
N ASP A 35 -7.93 3.79 0.46
CA ASP A 35 -8.57 2.89 1.42
C ASP A 35 -8.18 1.45 1.05
N PRO A 36 -7.58 0.67 1.97
CA PRO A 36 -7.09 -0.68 1.68
C PRO A 36 -8.19 -1.62 1.16
N GLU A 37 -9.42 -1.52 1.67
CA GLU A 37 -10.51 -2.38 1.19
C GLU A 37 -10.97 -2.01 -0.22
N LYS A 38 -11.02 -0.70 -0.54
CA LYS A 38 -11.34 -0.23 -1.89
C LYS A 38 -10.26 -0.62 -2.89
N LEU A 39 -8.98 -0.51 -2.52
CA LEU A 39 -7.87 -0.96 -3.34
C LEU A 39 -7.93 -2.47 -3.58
N HIS A 40 -8.22 -3.26 -2.54
CA HIS A 40 -8.36 -4.71 -2.69
C HIS A 40 -9.49 -5.08 -3.67
N LYS A 41 -10.65 -4.41 -3.56
CA LYS A 41 -11.77 -4.60 -4.49
C LYS A 41 -11.41 -4.18 -5.92
N LEU A 42 -10.69 -3.07 -6.09
CA LEU A 42 -10.22 -2.64 -7.41
C LEU A 42 -9.29 -3.68 -8.04
N VAL A 43 -8.37 -4.24 -7.26
CA VAL A 43 -7.49 -5.31 -7.74
C VAL A 43 -8.28 -6.55 -8.14
N GLN A 44 -9.24 -7.00 -7.32
CA GLN A 44 -10.09 -8.14 -7.68
C GLN A 44 -10.88 -7.88 -8.97
N GLN A 45 -11.43 -6.68 -9.15
CA GLN A 45 -12.11 -6.28 -10.38
C GLN A 45 -11.18 -6.31 -11.59
N ALA A 46 -9.98 -5.76 -11.45
CA ALA A 46 -8.97 -5.78 -12.50
C ALA A 46 -8.59 -7.21 -12.90
N LEU A 47 -8.42 -8.10 -11.93
CA LEU A 47 -8.11 -9.50 -12.17
C LEU A 47 -9.27 -10.25 -12.85
N ILE A 48 -10.52 -10.01 -12.44
CA ILE A 48 -11.70 -10.62 -13.10
C ILE A 48 -11.82 -10.11 -14.54
N ALA A 49 -11.75 -8.80 -14.74
CA ALA A 49 -11.91 -8.17 -16.05
C ALA A 49 -10.86 -8.65 -17.06
N ASN A 50 -9.68 -9.04 -16.57
CA ASN A 50 -8.58 -9.53 -17.40
C ASN A 50 -8.43 -11.07 -17.35
N GLY A 51 -9.42 -11.80 -16.84
CA GLY A 51 -9.47 -13.26 -16.90
C GLY A 51 -8.50 -13.99 -15.96
N HIS A 52 -7.98 -13.33 -14.93
CA HIS A 52 -7.11 -13.94 -13.91
C HIS A 52 -7.90 -14.54 -12.75
N LEU A 53 -9.10 -14.01 -12.49
CA LEU A 53 -10.03 -14.53 -11.48
C LEU A 53 -11.39 -14.81 -12.13
N ASN A 54 -12.07 -15.84 -11.64
CA ASN A 54 -13.48 -16.08 -11.92
C ASN A 54 -14.29 -16.06 -10.62
N ILE A 55 -15.58 -15.75 -10.71
CA ILE A 55 -16.51 -15.88 -9.60
C ILE A 55 -17.31 -17.16 -9.82
N THR A 56 -17.23 -18.10 -8.89
CA THR A 56 -18.06 -19.32 -8.87
C THR A 56 -18.64 -19.46 -7.48
N ASP A 57 -19.96 -19.59 -7.38
CA ASP A 57 -20.69 -19.68 -6.10
C ASP A 57 -20.34 -18.57 -5.09
N GLY A 58 -20.11 -17.35 -5.58
CA GLY A 58 -19.73 -16.20 -4.76
C GLY A 58 -18.28 -16.22 -4.26
N LYS A 59 -17.47 -17.20 -4.69
CA LYS A 59 -16.04 -17.29 -4.36
C LYS A 59 -15.18 -16.92 -5.55
N LEU A 60 -14.08 -16.24 -5.27
CA LEU A 60 -13.04 -15.93 -6.25
C LEU A 60 -12.16 -17.17 -6.45
N ILE A 61 -12.01 -17.58 -7.70
CA ILE A 61 -11.21 -18.74 -8.10
C ILE A 61 -10.14 -18.26 -9.09
N PRO A 62 -8.85 -18.52 -8.83
CA PRO A 62 -7.77 -18.25 -9.78
C PRO A 62 -7.93 -19.05 -11.08
N ILE A 63 -7.75 -18.38 -12.21
CA ILE A 63 -7.60 -19.03 -13.52
C ILE A 63 -6.10 -19.16 -13.78
N ILE A 64 -5.65 -20.37 -14.11
CA ILE A 64 -4.24 -20.63 -14.44
C ILE A 64 -3.91 -19.87 -15.72
N GLN A 65 -2.96 -18.93 -15.61
CA GLN A 65 -2.42 -18.18 -16.73
C GLN A 65 -1.06 -18.77 -17.11
N GLU A 66 -0.89 -19.18 -18.36
CA GLU A 66 0.36 -19.80 -18.83
C GLU A 66 1.49 -18.79 -19.08
N SER A 67 1.19 -17.48 -19.11
CA SER A 67 2.17 -16.44 -19.45
C SER A 67 2.10 -15.21 -18.53
N PRO A 68 3.26 -14.67 -18.08
CA PRO A 68 3.33 -13.43 -17.31
C PRO A 68 2.87 -12.18 -18.09
N ASN A 69 2.87 -12.23 -19.42
CA ASN A 69 2.46 -11.10 -20.26
C ASN A 69 0.97 -10.74 -20.11
N THR A 70 0.22 -11.55 -19.37
CA THR A 70 -1.19 -11.34 -19.02
C THR A 70 -1.38 -10.28 -17.93
N ILE A 71 -0.32 -9.86 -17.22
CA ILE A 71 -0.43 -8.89 -16.13
C ILE A 71 -0.50 -7.43 -16.59
N ARG A 72 0.02 -7.12 -17.78
CA ARG A 72 0.05 -5.74 -18.27
C ARG A 72 -1.35 -5.11 -18.33
N PRO A 73 -2.36 -5.77 -18.91
CA PRO A 73 -3.74 -5.29 -18.90
C PRO A 73 -4.34 -5.07 -17.49
N VAL A 74 -3.91 -5.84 -16.49
CA VAL A 74 -4.34 -5.67 -15.10
C VAL A 74 -3.81 -4.36 -14.52
N ILE A 75 -2.51 -4.08 -14.73
CA ILE A 75 -1.87 -2.83 -14.29
C ILE A 75 -2.51 -1.63 -15.00
N ASP A 76 -2.77 -1.74 -16.31
CA ASP A 76 -3.45 -0.70 -17.08
C ASP A 76 -4.85 -0.42 -16.55
N TYR A 77 -5.62 -1.46 -16.24
CA TYR A 77 -6.95 -1.32 -15.65
C TYR A 77 -6.88 -0.54 -14.31
N ILE A 78 -5.97 -0.95 -13.41
CA ILE A 78 -5.81 -0.32 -12.09
C ILE A 78 -5.46 1.16 -12.26
N THR A 79 -4.45 1.47 -13.08
CA THR A 79 -3.98 2.84 -13.27
C THR A 79 -5.05 3.74 -13.89
N VAL A 80 -5.80 3.26 -14.89
CA VAL A 80 -6.91 3.99 -15.51
C VAL A 80 -8.04 4.25 -14.53
N GLU A 81 -8.44 3.26 -13.72
CA GLU A 81 -9.50 3.46 -12.72
C GLU A 81 -9.09 4.41 -11.60
N LEU A 82 -7.82 4.36 -11.16
CA LEU A 82 -7.28 5.34 -10.22
C LEU A 82 -7.30 6.75 -10.81
N GLN A 83 -6.91 6.92 -12.08
CA GLN A 83 -6.94 8.23 -12.76
C GLN A 83 -8.36 8.80 -12.90
N LYS A 84 -9.40 7.96 -12.94
CA LYS A 84 -10.79 8.40 -12.97
C LYS A 84 -11.31 8.83 -11.61
N THR A 85 -10.82 8.20 -10.53
CA THR A 85 -11.40 8.32 -9.19
C THR A 85 -10.59 9.21 -8.25
N ILE A 86 -9.29 9.36 -8.50
CA ILE A 86 -8.35 10.11 -7.68
C ILE A 86 -7.88 11.35 -8.46
N ASP A 87 -7.75 12.48 -7.75
CA ASP A 87 -7.21 13.72 -8.31
C ASP A 87 -5.79 13.49 -8.84
N LYS A 88 -5.55 13.91 -10.09
CA LYS A 88 -4.28 13.75 -10.81
C LYS A 88 -3.08 14.27 -10.01
N ARG A 89 -3.23 15.25 -9.13
CA ARG A 89 -2.12 15.76 -8.31
C ARG A 89 -1.53 14.73 -7.35
N TYR A 90 -2.26 13.66 -7.07
CA TYR A 90 -1.80 12.55 -6.24
C TYR A 90 -1.26 11.38 -7.05
N LEU A 91 -1.35 11.39 -8.38
CA LEU A 91 -0.89 10.27 -9.19
C LEU A 91 0.30 10.71 -10.03
N THR A 92 1.22 9.78 -10.28
CA THR A 92 2.24 9.97 -11.30
C THR A 92 1.59 10.16 -12.68
N ASP A 93 2.16 11.02 -13.51
CA ASP A 93 1.76 11.20 -14.91
C ASP A 93 2.51 10.26 -15.86
N LYS A 94 3.55 9.59 -15.37
CA LYS A 94 4.43 8.72 -16.16
C LYS A 94 4.65 7.39 -15.47
N GLU A 95 4.61 6.34 -16.29
CA GLU A 95 5.05 5.02 -15.87
C GLU A 95 6.56 4.89 -16.02
N GLU A 96 7.25 4.68 -14.90
CA GLU A 96 8.69 4.45 -14.85
C GLU A 96 8.97 3.28 -13.92
N TRP A 97 9.68 2.28 -14.45
CA TRP A 97 10.12 1.11 -13.69
C TRP A 97 11.56 1.30 -13.24
N ILE A 98 11.78 1.18 -11.93
CA ILE A 98 13.10 1.28 -11.32
C ILE A 98 13.43 0.00 -10.57
N PHE A 99 14.70 -0.41 -10.62
CA PHE A 99 15.16 -1.55 -9.85
C PHE A 99 15.14 -1.22 -8.35
N ASN A 100 14.69 -2.17 -7.56
CA ASN A 100 14.69 -2.11 -6.10
C ASN A 100 15.44 -3.35 -5.58
N ASN A 101 16.50 -3.09 -4.80
CA ASN A 101 17.25 -4.12 -4.09
C ASN A 101 17.34 -3.71 -2.61
N ALA A 102 16.69 -4.47 -1.74
CA ALA A 102 16.58 -4.19 -0.32
C ALA A 102 16.35 -5.49 0.47
N GLY A 103 16.94 -5.59 1.66
CA GLY A 103 16.73 -6.75 2.55
C GLY A 103 17.20 -8.10 1.97
N GLY A 104 18.05 -8.10 0.94
CA GLY A 104 18.47 -9.30 0.21
C GLY A 104 17.54 -9.68 -0.96
N ALA A 105 16.38 -9.03 -1.08
CA ALA A 105 15.44 -9.24 -2.17
C ALA A 105 15.67 -8.24 -3.32
N MET A 106 15.40 -8.69 -4.54
CA MET A 106 15.55 -7.90 -5.77
C MET A 106 14.27 -7.97 -6.62
N GLY A 107 13.82 -6.80 -7.07
CA GLY A 107 12.72 -6.66 -8.02
C GLY A 107 12.75 -5.35 -8.77
N ALA A 108 11.64 -5.04 -9.43
CA ALA A 108 11.39 -3.73 -10.03
C ALA A 108 10.08 -3.17 -9.47
N MET A 109 10.03 -1.84 -9.34
CA MET A 109 8.84 -1.14 -8.90
C MET A 109 8.46 -0.01 -9.83
N PHE A 110 7.15 0.20 -9.96
CA PHE A 110 6.54 1.37 -10.55
C PHE A 110 5.76 2.12 -9.47
N ILE A 111 6.11 3.38 -9.23
CA ILE A 111 5.48 4.23 -8.22
C ILE A 111 4.28 4.95 -8.81
N ILE A 112 3.07 4.63 -8.32
CA ILE A 112 1.81 5.28 -8.72
C ILE A 112 1.56 6.54 -7.88
N HIS A 113 1.81 6.46 -6.57
CA HIS A 113 1.67 7.56 -5.62
C HIS A 113 2.78 7.51 -4.58
N ALA A 114 3.27 8.69 -4.16
CA ALA A 114 4.13 8.85 -3.00
C ALA A 114 3.81 10.16 -2.27
N SER A 115 3.62 10.08 -0.95
CA SER A 115 3.50 11.21 -0.04
C SER A 115 4.23 10.92 1.26
N LEU A 116 4.15 11.83 2.24
CA LEU A 116 4.75 11.62 3.56
C LEU A 116 4.08 10.49 4.34
N THR A 117 2.79 10.22 4.07
CA THR A 117 1.97 9.32 4.89
C THR A 117 1.55 8.05 4.18
N GLU A 118 1.63 8.01 2.85
CA GLU A 118 1.16 6.88 2.05
C GLU A 118 1.99 6.74 0.76
N TYR A 119 2.08 5.52 0.24
CA TYR A 119 2.60 5.24 -1.08
C TYR A 119 1.77 4.12 -1.73
N LEU A 120 1.72 4.11 -3.06
CA LEU A 120 1.12 3.03 -3.84
C LEU A 120 2.07 2.68 -4.97
N ILE A 121 2.46 1.40 -5.04
CA ILE A 121 3.42 0.89 -6.02
C ILE A 121 2.89 -0.38 -6.65
N ILE A 122 3.32 -0.64 -7.88
CA ILE A 122 3.35 -1.99 -8.45
C ILE A 122 4.76 -2.52 -8.23
N PHE A 123 4.88 -3.69 -7.62
CA PHE A 123 6.16 -4.35 -7.39
C PHE A 123 6.11 -5.77 -7.96
N GLY A 124 7.23 -6.23 -8.52
CA GLY A 124 7.36 -7.61 -8.93
C GLY A 124 8.77 -7.99 -9.37
N THR A 125 8.98 -9.29 -9.56
CA THR A 125 10.19 -9.86 -10.15
C THR A 125 9.81 -11.03 -11.05
N PRO A 126 10.40 -11.15 -12.25
CA PRO A 126 10.17 -12.31 -13.12
C PRO A 126 10.99 -13.55 -12.71
N LEU A 127 11.93 -13.41 -11.75
CA LEU A 127 12.87 -14.47 -11.38
C LEU A 127 12.55 -15.13 -10.04
N GLY A 128 11.60 -14.59 -9.27
CA GLY A 128 11.45 -14.89 -7.85
C GLY A 128 12.54 -14.21 -7.02
N THR A 129 12.26 -13.99 -5.73
CA THR A 129 13.23 -13.40 -4.79
C THR A 129 12.87 -13.75 -3.35
N GLU A 130 13.87 -13.76 -2.47
CA GLU A 130 13.71 -13.99 -1.03
C GLU A 130 14.53 -12.95 -0.25
N GLY A 131 14.15 -12.70 0.99
CA GLY A 131 14.83 -11.73 1.83
C GLY A 131 14.02 -11.30 3.04
N HIS A 132 14.54 -10.30 3.74
CA HIS A 132 13.88 -9.68 4.87
C HIS A 132 12.87 -8.63 4.41
N THR A 133 11.65 -8.69 4.94
CA THR A 133 10.61 -7.67 4.73
C THR A 133 11.01 -6.30 5.27
N GLY A 134 11.86 -6.26 6.29
CA GLY A 134 12.24 -5.06 7.02
C GLY A 134 11.30 -4.78 8.20
N LEU A 135 11.69 -3.81 9.03
CA LEU A 135 10.87 -3.27 10.12
C LEU A 135 10.52 -1.83 9.78
N HIS A 136 9.24 -1.59 9.49
CA HIS A 136 8.74 -0.29 9.03
C HIS A 136 7.81 0.34 10.06
N THR A 137 7.77 1.67 10.09
CA THR A 137 6.76 2.44 10.85
C THR A 137 5.52 2.70 10.01
N ALA A 138 5.16 1.75 9.15
CA ALA A 138 4.06 1.82 8.20
C ALA A 138 3.34 0.47 8.15
N ASP A 139 2.05 0.50 7.80
CA ASP A 139 1.28 -0.70 7.53
C ASP A 139 1.35 -1.01 6.03
N ASP A 140 1.93 -2.14 5.67
CA ASP A 140 2.07 -2.58 4.27
C ASP A 140 0.99 -3.61 3.92
N TYR A 141 0.23 -3.32 2.85
CA TYR A 141 -0.82 -4.20 2.34
C TYR A 141 -0.40 -4.77 0.99
N PHE A 142 -0.40 -6.09 0.86
CA PHE A 142 0.01 -6.79 -0.35
C PHE A 142 -1.21 -7.33 -1.10
N HIS A 143 -1.31 -7.01 -2.39
CA HIS A 143 -2.30 -7.57 -3.29
C HIS A 143 -1.58 -8.27 -4.43
N ILE A 144 -1.67 -9.60 -4.44
CA ILE A 144 -0.97 -10.43 -5.43
C ILE A 144 -1.72 -10.34 -6.75
N LEU A 145 -1.07 -9.75 -7.75
CA LEU A 145 -1.64 -9.64 -9.10
C LEU A 145 -1.36 -10.90 -9.93
N TYR A 146 -0.21 -11.52 -9.73
CA TYR A 146 0.22 -12.74 -10.41
C TYR A 146 1.28 -13.46 -9.56
N GLY A 147 1.30 -14.78 -9.61
CA GLY A 147 2.26 -15.60 -8.86
C GLY A 147 1.88 -15.78 -7.40
N GLU A 148 2.89 -15.93 -6.53
CA GLU A 148 2.72 -16.28 -5.13
C GLU A 148 3.64 -15.43 -4.25
N GLN A 149 3.22 -15.20 -3.00
CA GLN A 149 4.04 -14.59 -1.96
C GLN A 149 3.98 -15.47 -0.72
N TRP A 150 5.15 -15.75 -0.15
CA TRP A 150 5.31 -16.59 1.02
C TRP A 150 5.86 -15.73 2.15
N ALA A 151 5.26 -15.81 3.34
CA ALA A 151 5.65 -15.03 4.50
C ALA A 151 5.94 -15.95 5.69
N PHE A 152 7.09 -15.72 6.34
CA PHE A 152 7.44 -16.35 7.60
C PHE A 152 7.32 -15.32 8.72
N SER A 153 6.43 -15.58 9.68
CA SER A 153 6.35 -14.78 10.91
C SER A 153 7.47 -15.24 11.85
N ALA A 154 8.53 -14.44 11.94
CA ALA A 154 9.60 -14.64 12.90
C ALA A 154 9.15 -14.40 14.35
#